data_AF-A0A4Q2D0K4-F1
#
_entry.id   AF-A0A4Q2D0K4-F1
#
_cell.length_a   1.000
_cell.length_b   1.000
_cell.length_c   1.000
_cell.angle_alpha   90.00
_cell.angle_beta   90.00
_cell.angle_gamma   90.00
#
_symmetry.space_group_name_H-M   'P 1'
#
loop_
_entity.id
_entity.type
_entity.pdbx_description
1 polymer ?
#
loop_
_entity_poly.entity_id
_entity_poly.type
_entity_poly.pdbx_seq_one_letter_code
_entity_poly.pdbx_strand_id
1 'polypeptide(L)'
;MPQLQTLCLLPVPFTSNERHNMTLPTLECLRTFSATNLSLRHLTISLDMSIFPSNIPTISLPGHSLETLFIVPYYSNQKPPVSDLVALATYLDLFPHLRDITSFFCEKQPCSSVAEVSKFAVLLWKDVAHLIAPYQALRKHVEYQLVRNLFGGGR
;
A
#
# COMPACT_ATOMS: atom_id res chain seq x y z
N MET A 1 -14.62 -17.15 1.77
CA MET A 1 -13.69 -17.36 0.64
C MET A 1 -12.26 -17.46 1.15
N PRO A 2 -11.73 -18.64 1.52
CA PRO A 2 -10.49 -18.71 2.29
C PRO A 2 -9.18 -18.75 1.47
N GLN A 3 -9.22 -18.61 0.13
CA GLN A 3 -8.05 -18.82 -0.73
C GLN A 3 -7.78 -17.71 -1.75
N LEU A 4 -8.43 -16.56 -1.64
CA LEU A 4 -8.20 -15.48 -2.59
C LEU A 4 -6.79 -14.92 -2.42
N GLN A 5 -5.91 -15.18 -3.39
CA GLN A 5 -4.52 -14.72 -3.40
C GLN A 5 -4.32 -13.41 -4.16
N THR A 6 -5.16 -13.16 -5.17
CA THR A 6 -5.08 -11.97 -6.02
C THR A 6 -6.46 -11.31 -6.10
N LEU A 7 -6.50 -9.99 -5.89
CA LEU A 7 -7.71 -9.18 -5.98
C LEU A 7 -7.42 -7.93 -6.80
N CYS A 8 -8.24 -7.67 -7.81
CA CYS A 8 -8.18 -6.46 -8.63
C CYS A 8 -9.52 -5.73 -8.53
N LEU A 9 -9.50 -4.50 -8.02
CA LEU A 9 -10.65 -3.63 -7.79
C LEU A 9 -10.40 -2.28 -8.47
N LEU A 10 -10.52 -2.28 -9.80
CA LEU A 10 -10.41 -1.09 -10.63
C LEU A 10 -11.80 -0.71 -11.12
N PRO A 11 -12.41 0.36 -10.59
CA PRO A 11 -13.67 0.84 -11.09
C PRO A 11 -13.48 1.37 -12.51
N VAL A 12 -14.30 0.88 -13.44
CA VAL A 12 -14.38 1.41 -14.81
C VAL A 12 -15.65 2.25 -14.89
N PRO A 13 -15.60 3.52 -15.32
CA PRO A 13 -16.80 4.31 -15.53
C PRO A 13 -17.67 3.62 -16.60
N PHE A 14 -18.89 3.24 -16.22
CA PHE A 14 -19.83 2.56 -17.12
C PHE A 14 -20.40 3.47 -18.21
N THR A 15 -20.25 4.80 -18.09
CA THR A 15 -20.71 5.75 -19.11
C THR A 15 -19.70 6.88 -19.30
N SER A 16 -19.77 7.55 -20.46
CA SER A 16 -19.00 8.75 -20.81
C SER A 16 -19.44 10.02 -20.05
N ASN A 17 -20.41 9.94 -19.14
CA ASN A 17 -20.81 11.08 -18.33
C ASN A 17 -19.78 11.35 -17.23
N GLU A 18 -19.21 12.55 -17.27
CA GLU A 18 -18.24 13.10 -16.29
C GLU A 18 -18.76 13.15 -14.84
N ARG A 19 -20.03 12.79 -14.59
CA ARG A 19 -20.71 12.85 -13.29
C ARG A 19 -20.97 11.50 -12.63
N HIS A 20 -20.27 10.44 -13.02
CA HIS A 20 -20.17 9.30 -12.11
C HIS A 20 -19.27 9.71 -10.93
N ASN A 21 -19.88 10.30 -9.89
CA ASN A 21 -19.29 10.49 -8.57
C ASN A 21 -19.05 9.10 -7.94
N MET A 22 -18.07 8.40 -8.46
CA MET A 22 -17.70 7.08 -7.99
C MET A 22 -17.02 7.26 -6.65
N THR A 23 -17.71 6.87 -5.57
CA THR A 23 -17.14 6.91 -4.23
C THR A 23 -16.09 5.82 -4.15
N LEU A 24 -14.81 6.22 -4.14
CA LEU A 24 -13.69 5.29 -4.00
C LEU A 24 -13.52 4.90 -2.53
N PRO A 25 -13.11 3.65 -2.25
CA PRO A 25 -12.75 3.25 -0.90
C PRO A 25 -11.55 4.06 -0.39
N THR A 26 -11.49 4.32 0.92
CA THR A 26 -10.35 5.03 1.54
C THR A 26 -9.23 4.04 1.89
N LEU A 27 -8.08 4.56 2.31
CA LEU A 27 -6.96 3.75 2.82
C LEU A 27 -7.36 2.83 3.99
N GLU A 28 -8.37 3.19 4.78
CA GLU A 28 -8.86 2.37 5.90
C GLU A 28 -9.42 1.02 5.45
N CYS A 29 -9.93 0.92 4.21
CA CYS A 29 -10.42 -0.35 3.66
C CYS A 29 -9.31 -1.42 3.57
N LEU A 30 -8.03 -1.03 3.45
CA LEU A 30 -6.90 -1.96 3.49
C LEU A 30 -6.81 -2.70 4.83
N ARG A 31 -7.24 -2.07 5.93
CA ARG A 31 -7.31 -2.72 7.24
C ARG A 31 -8.40 -3.78 7.27
N THR A 32 -9.56 -3.50 6.67
CA THR A 32 -10.63 -4.50 6.57
C THR A 32 -10.15 -5.71 5.77
N PHE A 33 -9.51 -5.50 4.61
CA PHE A 33 -8.91 -6.60 3.84
C PHE A 33 -7.90 -7.39 4.67
N SER A 34 -7.10 -6.69 5.49
CA SER A 34 -6.12 -7.36 6.33
C SER A 34 -6.72 -8.26 7.41
N ALA A 35 -7.92 -7.95 7.89
CA ALA A 35 -8.61 -8.75 8.90
C ALA A 35 -9.36 -9.95 8.29
N THR A 36 -9.85 -9.82 7.04
CA THR A 36 -10.75 -10.81 6.43
C THR A 36 -10.08 -11.69 5.39
N ASN A 37 -8.95 -11.28 4.81
CA ASN A 37 -8.32 -11.91 3.65
C ASN A 37 -6.83 -12.21 3.88
N LEU A 38 -6.52 -12.94 4.95
CA LEU A 38 -5.14 -13.26 5.38
C LEU A 38 -4.26 -13.91 4.29
N SER A 39 -4.87 -14.64 3.36
CA SER A 39 -4.21 -15.32 2.24
C SER A 39 -3.90 -14.42 1.04
N LEU A 40 -4.36 -13.17 1.05
CA LEU A 40 -4.22 -12.24 -0.07
C LEU A 40 -2.76 -11.81 -0.20
N ARG A 41 -2.17 -12.08 -1.37
CA ARG A 41 -0.78 -11.76 -1.73
C ARG A 41 -0.67 -10.56 -2.65
N HIS A 42 -1.66 -10.38 -3.53
CA HIS A 42 -1.64 -9.36 -4.56
C HIS A 42 -2.94 -8.54 -4.54
N LEU A 43 -2.82 -7.24 -4.34
CA LEU A 43 -3.96 -6.32 -4.37
C LEU A 43 -3.70 -5.18 -5.35
N THR A 44 -4.56 -5.05 -6.35
CA THR A 44 -4.65 -3.85 -7.19
C THR A 44 -5.99 -3.18 -6.89
N ILE A 45 -6.00 -1.91 -6.50
CA ILE A 45 -7.23 -1.23 -6.06
C ILE A 45 -7.21 0.26 -6.36
N SER A 46 -8.36 0.84 -6.67
CA SER A 46 -8.54 2.30 -6.67
C SER A 46 -8.98 2.79 -5.30
N LEU A 47 -8.20 3.70 -4.72
CA LEU A 47 -8.50 4.31 -3.43
C LEU A 47 -8.63 5.83 -3.58
N ASP A 48 -9.49 6.42 -2.75
CA ASP A 48 -9.45 7.85 -2.48
C ASP A 48 -8.21 8.15 -1.62
N MET A 49 -7.27 8.89 -2.20
CA MET A 49 -6.02 9.32 -1.57
C MET A 49 -6.05 10.81 -1.16
N SER A 50 -7.23 11.44 -1.15
CA SER A 50 -7.39 12.83 -0.70
C SER A 50 -7.19 12.99 0.81
N ILE A 51 -7.36 11.91 1.58
CA ILE A 51 -7.23 11.89 3.03
C ILE A 51 -6.27 10.77 3.43
N PHE A 52 -5.19 11.14 4.12
CA PHE A 52 -4.25 10.19 4.71
C PHE A 52 -4.70 9.82 6.14
N PRO A 53 -4.50 8.56 6.57
CA PRO A 53 -4.87 8.12 7.90
C PRO A 53 -4.05 8.87 8.95
N SER A 54 -4.72 9.60 9.84
CA SER A 54 -4.10 10.33 10.95
C SER A 54 -3.89 9.45 12.19
N ASN A 55 -4.71 8.41 12.36
CA ASN A 55 -4.64 7.46 13.47
C ASN A 55 -4.08 6.13 13.01
N ILE A 56 -2.75 6.01 13.01
CA ILE A 56 -2.07 4.78 12.61
C ILE A 56 -2.06 3.81 13.81
N PRO A 57 -2.64 2.61 13.69
CA PRO A 57 -2.59 1.60 14.74
C PRO A 57 -1.14 1.28 15.11
N THR A 58 -0.86 1.17 16.41
CA THR A 58 0.49 0.85 16.92
C THR A 58 0.88 -0.61 16.76
N ILE A 59 -0.08 -1.47 16.39
CA ILE A 59 0.08 -2.92 16.35
C ILE A 59 0.18 -3.36 14.88
N SER A 60 1.32 -3.95 14.49
CA SER A 60 1.50 -4.62 13.21
C SER A 60 0.47 -5.74 13.02
N LEU A 61 0.19 -6.14 11.78
CA LEU A 61 -0.71 -7.26 11.49
C LEU A 61 0.13 -8.54 11.33
N PRO A 62 0.42 -9.29 12.41
CA PRO A 62 1.20 -10.52 12.30
C PRO A 62 0.47 -11.52 11.40
N GLY A 63 1.16 -12.01 10.37
CA GLY A 63 0.68 -13.09 9.50
C GLY A 63 -0.10 -12.67 8.25
N HIS A 64 -0.22 -11.39 7.92
CA HIS A 64 -0.85 -11.00 6.65
C HIS A 64 0.08 -11.27 5.45
N SER A 65 -0.40 -12.02 4.45
CA SER A 65 0.41 -12.50 3.32
C SER A 65 0.61 -11.50 2.17
N LEU A 66 0.29 -10.21 2.37
CA LEU A 66 0.31 -9.23 1.26
C LEU A 66 1.74 -8.95 0.85
N GLU A 67 2.06 -9.27 -0.40
CA GLU A 67 3.39 -9.09 -0.99
C GLU A 67 3.42 -7.90 -1.95
N THR A 68 2.33 -7.66 -2.68
CA THR A 68 2.23 -6.59 -3.66
C THR A 68 0.96 -5.77 -3.50
N LEU A 69 1.09 -4.44 -3.48
CA LEU A 69 -0.03 -3.49 -3.39
C LEU A 69 0.09 -2.41 -4.46
N PHE A 70 -0.86 -2.34 -5.38
CA PHE A 70 -0.90 -1.35 -6.44
C PHE A 70 -2.16 -0.49 -6.30
N ILE A 71 -1.98 0.78 -5.95
CA ILE A 71 -3.10 1.72 -5.77
C ILE A 71 -3.19 2.64 -6.97
N VAL A 72 -4.25 2.51 -7.76
CA VAL A 72 -4.44 3.19 -9.04
C VAL A 72 -5.82 3.82 -9.07
N PRO A 73 -6.02 5.12 -9.34
CA PRO A 73 -5.03 6.16 -9.56
C PRO A 73 -4.98 7.18 -8.40
N TYR A 74 -3.85 7.85 -8.24
CA TYR A 74 -3.72 9.02 -7.37
C TYR A 74 -4.27 10.25 -8.10
N TYR A 75 -5.54 10.62 -7.87
CA TYR A 75 -6.19 11.79 -8.48
C TYR A 75 -5.82 13.11 -7.77
N SER A 76 -4.53 13.39 -7.58
CA SER A 76 -4.14 14.71 -7.08
C SER A 76 -3.03 15.32 -7.93
N ASN A 77 -3.27 16.56 -8.32
CA ASN A 77 -2.36 17.38 -9.10
C ASN A 77 -1.26 18.01 -8.22
N GLN A 78 -1.23 17.68 -6.93
CA GLN A 78 -0.29 18.23 -5.96
C GLN A 78 0.56 17.12 -5.34
N LYS A 79 1.86 17.42 -5.21
CA LYS A 79 2.78 16.58 -4.45
C LYS A 79 2.33 16.60 -2.97
N PRO A 80 2.07 15.44 -2.35
CA PRO A 80 1.70 15.40 -0.94
C PRO A 80 2.89 15.87 -0.08
N PRO A 81 2.63 16.54 1.05
CA PRO A 81 3.67 16.96 1.98
C PRO A 81 4.39 15.74 2.59
N VAL A 82 5.60 15.95 3.09
CA VAL A 82 6.43 14.87 3.67
C VAL A 82 5.73 14.21 4.87
N SER A 83 4.94 14.95 5.65
CA SER A 83 4.14 14.41 6.75
C SER A 83 3.20 13.29 6.30
N ASP A 84 2.56 13.49 5.14
CA ASP A 84 1.56 12.57 4.60
C ASP A 84 2.25 11.33 4.00
N LEU A 85 3.43 11.52 3.40
CA LEU A 85 4.29 10.42 2.95
C LEU A 85 4.73 9.53 4.13
N VAL A 86 5.13 10.15 5.25
CA VAL A 86 5.50 9.41 6.46
C VAL A 86 4.29 8.66 7.02
N ALA A 87 3.13 9.32 7.13
CA ALA A 87 1.91 8.67 7.62
C ALA A 87 1.51 7.48 6.74
N LEU A 88 1.56 7.63 5.42
CA LEU A 88 1.30 6.54 4.48
C LEU A 88 2.32 5.40 4.63
N ALA A 89 3.61 5.72 4.71
CA ALA A 89 4.66 4.71 4.86
C ALA A 89 4.51 3.93 6.17
N THR A 90 4.25 4.61 7.28
CA THR A 90 4.02 3.98 8.59
C THR A 90 2.75 3.13 8.58
N TYR A 91 1.69 3.58 7.89
CA TYR A 91 0.47 2.77 7.71
C TYR A 91 0.72 1.50 6.90
N LEU A 92 1.49 1.59 5.81
CA LEU A 92 1.81 0.45 4.96
C LEU A 92 2.83 -0.51 5.59
N ASP A 93 3.67 -0.03 6.51
CA ASP A 93 4.55 -0.86 7.34
C ASP A 93 3.75 -1.83 8.24
N LEU A 94 2.43 -1.66 8.38
CA LEU A 94 1.58 -2.66 9.04
C LEU A 94 1.52 -4.00 8.29
N PHE A 95 1.88 -4.01 6.99
CA PHE A 95 1.94 -5.21 6.16
C PHE A 95 3.39 -5.73 6.08
N PRO A 96 3.76 -6.74 6.88
CA PRO A 96 5.16 -7.14 7.06
C PRO A 96 5.81 -7.81 5.83
N HIS A 97 5.00 -8.29 4.90
CA HIS A 97 5.45 -8.97 3.69
C HIS A 97 5.38 -8.10 2.44
N LEU A 98 4.92 -6.84 2.57
CA LEU A 98 4.79 -5.94 1.44
C LEU A 98 6.18 -5.59 0.90
N ARG A 99 6.46 -6.01 -0.33
CA ARG A 99 7.77 -5.86 -1.00
C ARG A 99 7.69 -5.00 -2.25
N ASP A 100 6.53 -4.93 -2.87
CA ASP A 100 6.37 -4.22 -4.13
C ASP A 100 5.10 -3.37 -4.16
N ILE A 101 5.31 -2.09 -4.40
CA ILE A 101 4.28 -1.07 -4.63
C ILE A 101 4.56 -0.24 -5.88
N THR A 102 5.62 -0.56 -6.62
CA THR A 102 6.15 0.27 -7.71
C THR A 102 6.10 -0.38 -9.08
N SER A 103 6.16 -1.72 -9.19
CA SER A 103 6.31 -2.39 -10.49
C SER A 103 5.16 -2.11 -11.46
N PHE A 104 3.94 -1.96 -10.95
CA PHE A 104 2.78 -1.58 -11.75
C PHE A 104 2.97 -0.24 -12.49
N PHE A 105 3.79 0.66 -11.96
CA PHE A 105 4.06 1.98 -12.54
C PHE A 105 5.32 2.03 -13.42
N CYS A 106 6.07 0.93 -13.52
CA CYS A 106 7.34 0.86 -14.27
C CYS A 106 7.19 0.46 -15.75
N GLU A 107 5.98 0.14 -16.22
CA GLU A 107 5.79 -0.33 -17.59
C GLU A 107 5.83 0.81 -18.62
N LYS A 108 6.72 0.62 -19.60
CA LYS A 108 6.96 1.48 -20.76
C LYS A 108 5.73 1.53 -21.69
N GLN A 109 4.65 2.21 -21.33
CA GLN A 109 3.59 2.49 -22.30
C GLN A 109 2.90 3.84 -22.03
N PRO A 110 2.95 4.79 -23.00
CA PRO A 110 2.18 6.02 -22.92
C PRO A 110 0.77 5.74 -23.46
N CYS A 111 -0.18 5.47 -22.58
CA CYS A 111 -1.59 5.59 -22.95
C CYS A 111 -2.12 6.94 -22.43
N SER A 112 -2.38 7.84 -23.39
CA SER A 112 -3.27 9.01 -23.39
C SER A 112 -3.68 9.63 -22.05
N SER A 113 -3.44 10.95 -21.88
CA SER A 113 -3.96 11.90 -20.85
C SER A 113 -3.85 11.55 -19.36
N VAL A 114 -3.89 10.28 -18.98
CA VAL A 114 -3.58 9.70 -17.66
C VAL A 114 -2.07 9.80 -17.36
N ALA A 115 -1.25 10.10 -18.36
CA ALA A 115 0.22 10.11 -18.29
C ALA A 115 0.81 11.10 -17.26
N GLU A 116 0.17 12.24 -16.96
CA GLU A 116 0.70 13.20 -15.98
C GLU A 116 0.30 12.85 -14.54
N VAL A 117 -0.95 12.41 -14.34
CA VAL A 117 -1.44 11.86 -13.07
C VAL A 117 -0.61 10.63 -12.68
N SER A 118 -0.25 9.81 -13.68
CA SER A 118 0.68 8.68 -13.51
C SER A 118 2.09 9.12 -13.09
N LYS A 119 2.62 10.28 -13.53
CA LYS A 119 3.96 10.72 -13.13
C LYS A 119 4.05 11.07 -11.64
N PHE A 120 3.06 11.79 -11.11
CA PHE A 120 3.02 12.11 -9.68
C PHE A 120 2.76 10.86 -8.84
N ALA A 121 1.90 9.95 -9.32
CA ALA A 121 1.72 8.65 -8.68
C ALA A 121 3.02 7.83 -8.64
N VAL A 122 3.78 7.77 -9.74
CA VAL A 122 5.08 7.06 -9.79
C VAL A 122 6.06 7.63 -8.76
N LEU A 123 6.19 8.96 -8.69
CA LEU A 123 7.10 9.61 -7.75
C LEU A 123 6.66 9.38 -6.30
N LEU A 124 5.37 9.51 -6.01
CA LEU A 124 4.77 9.22 -4.71
C LEU A 124 5.10 7.79 -4.25
N TRP A 125 4.79 6.79 -5.06
CA TRP A 125 4.97 5.39 -4.67
C TRP A 125 6.45 5.00 -4.59
N LYS A 126 7.32 5.66 -5.36
CA LYS A 126 8.78 5.55 -5.16
C LYS A 126 9.18 6.14 -3.81
N ASP A 127 8.78 7.36 -3.48
CA ASP A 127 9.12 8.01 -2.20
C ASP A 127 8.65 7.15 -1.01
N VAL A 128 7.42 6.62 -1.09
CA VAL A 128 6.85 5.71 -0.08
C VAL A 128 7.65 4.40 0.03
N ALA A 129 8.07 3.80 -1.09
CA ALA A 129 8.89 2.59 -1.07
C ALA A 129 10.25 2.81 -0.38
N HIS A 130 10.87 3.97 -0.62
CA HIS A 130 12.13 4.35 0.05
C HIS A 130 11.95 4.56 1.57
N LEU A 131 10.77 5.00 2.01
CA LEU A 131 10.47 5.16 3.44
C LEU A 131 10.14 3.83 4.13
N ILE A 132 9.41 2.92 3.47
CA ILE A 132 8.99 1.64 4.06
C ILE A 132 10.18 0.70 4.25
N ALA A 133 11.11 0.65 3.29
CA ALA A 133 12.20 -0.34 3.30
C ALA A 133 13.08 -0.29 4.57
N PRO A 134 13.53 0.90 5.05
CA PRO A 134 14.23 1.01 6.32
C PRO A 134 13.42 0.56 7.55
N TYR A 135 12.12 0.89 7.62
CA TYR A 135 11.25 0.48 8.73
C TYR A 135 11.13 -1.04 8.82
N GLN A 136 10.88 -1.69 7.69
CA GLN A 136 10.80 -3.14 7.61
C GLN A 136 12.15 -3.81 7.93
N ALA A 137 13.26 -3.24 7.49
CA ALA A 137 14.61 -3.74 7.80
C ALA A 137 14.90 -3.67 9.30
N LEU A 138 14.59 -2.52 9.94
CA LEU A 138 14.76 -2.33 11.37
C LEU A 138 13.88 -3.31 12.18
N ARG A 139 12.62 -3.49 11.77
CA ARG A 139 11.72 -4.45 12.41
C ARG A 139 12.26 -5.88 12.36
N LYS A 140 12.72 -6.34 11.18
CA LYS A 140 13.34 -7.67 11.03
C LYS A 140 14.59 -7.82 11.89
N HIS A 141 15.41 -6.77 11.98
CA HIS A 141 16.60 -6.77 12.83
C HIS A 141 16.23 -6.91 14.31
N VAL A 142 15.26 -6.15 14.79
CA VAL A 142 14.77 -6.21 16.17
C VAL A 142 14.16 -7.59 16.47
N GLU A 143 13.32 -8.11 15.59
CA GLU A 143 12.72 -9.44 15.72
C GLU A 143 13.79 -10.53 15.81
N TYR A 144 14.80 -10.49 14.92
CA TYR A 144 15.92 -11.42 14.97
C TYR A 144 16.71 -11.34 16.29
N GLN A 145 17.00 -10.13 16.78
CA GLN A 145 17.69 -9.94 18.05
C GLN A 145 16.87 -10.46 19.24
N LEU A 146 15.56 -10.22 19.25
CA LEU A 146 14.65 -10.71 20.28
C LEU A 146 14.61 -12.24 20.30
N VAL A 147 14.42 -12.87 19.14
CA VAL A 147 14.45 -14.34 19.00
C VAL A 147 15.79 -14.90 19.46
N ARG A 148 16.91 -14.28 19.04
CA ARG A 148 18.24 -14.70 19.46
C ARG A 148 18.44 -14.59 20.98
N ASN A 149 17.94 -13.53 21.61
CA ASN A 149 18.08 -13.35 23.05
C ASN A 149 17.17 -14.28 23.86
N LEU A 150 15.98 -14.61 23.34
CA LEU A 150 15.02 -15.50 23.99
C LEU A 150 15.38 -16.99 23.86
N PHE A 151 16.00 -17.40 22.74
CA PHE A 151 16.29 -18.81 22.44
C PHE A 151 17.79 -19.15 22.38
N GLY A 152 18.67 -18.16 22.34
CA GLY A 152 20.14 -18.34 22.26
C GLY A 152 20.89 -18.19 23.58
N GLY A 153 20.19 -17.93 24.70
CA GLY A 153 20.76 -17.75 26.03
C GLY A 153 20.97 -19.02 26.86
N GLY A 154 20.82 -20.20 26.27
CA GLY A 154 21.09 -21.48 26.93
C GLY A 154 22.51 -21.98 26.65
N ARG A 155 23.47 -21.60 27.48
CA ARG A 155 24.74 -22.31 27.66
C ARG A 155 24.97 -22.53 29.13
#